data_AF-A0A1I7JG69-F1
#
_entry.id   AF-A0A1I7JG69-F1
#
_cell.length_a   1.000
_cell.length_b   1.000
_cell.length_c   1.000
_cell.angle_alpha   90.00
_cell.angle_beta   90.00
_cell.angle_gamma   90.00
#
_symmetry.space_group_name_H-M   'P 1'
#
loop_
_entity.id
_entity.type
_entity.pdbx_description
1 polymer ?
#
loop_
_entity_poly.entity_id
_entity_poly.type
_entity_poly.pdbx_seq_one_letter_code
_entity_poly.pdbx_strand_id
1 'polypeptide(L)'
;MSGHSENLIIRAGGSPLNLPEFAVIRDEINKTSHPTQPEVNWLLVESLSLTLFKTNGVDLQTAIYYTLARLQLNGLAGFTEGCELLAGVIVSEWDSLWPSQPQVRTDLLEWFHTRTGSALRQQDFTASDLRMIYRAERALQLIVDRLQQSDLKRLPRVENLLWFFQNAAKKLEKPRQTAKPAVPPMQMPPLVYLSASEAEPEIPPPSPTPRHEPRPAPETQPRVRVQFPEPPPQGMSAWQGFSLGALLGVLVLVGSGLLFYKPLQQQLSTITSQPTGARLAWLYQPELDSYSIQLGRLAETGPLATWEAARALTGTAEQLWPGSSVQRQTTRQWEQAMTARIDSAPLKGSWYATRDQLQQLSDKILLQERTRGSFTLSYLKTAIHDIQRSHGSEVPLEEMLRQLSVYAAKGDSAPPVLLKGIDDRFNALLGRYDRLSQTIKDQADNPADRQIQHHEHAVTPDGGH
;
A
#
# COMPACT_ATOMS: atom_id res chain seq x y z
N MET A 1 -6.68 17.03 18.85
CA MET A 1 -7.86 17.83 18.47
C MET A 1 -8.96 16.86 18.11
N SER A 2 -10.07 16.90 18.83
CA SER A 2 -11.24 16.04 18.69
C SER A 2 -11.89 16.24 17.33
N GLY A 3 -11.67 15.29 16.41
CA GLY A 3 -12.30 15.28 15.09
C GLY A 3 -13.77 14.92 15.23
N HIS A 4 -14.64 15.85 14.85
CA HIS A 4 -16.07 15.62 14.75
C HIS A 4 -16.37 14.45 13.81
N SER A 5 -17.25 13.53 14.24
CA SER A 5 -17.83 12.49 13.40
C SER A 5 -18.63 13.16 12.27
N GLU A 6 -17.98 13.37 11.12
CA GLU A 6 -18.69 13.63 9.87
C GLU A 6 -19.66 12.48 9.65
N ASN A 7 -20.94 12.80 9.49
CA ASN A 7 -22.01 11.84 9.32
C ASN A 7 -21.83 11.18 7.94
N LEU A 8 -21.06 10.08 7.91
CA LEU A 8 -20.83 9.30 6.71
C LEU A 8 -22.18 8.70 6.30
N ILE A 9 -22.79 9.23 5.24
CA ILE A 9 -24.06 8.70 4.74
C ILE A 9 -23.74 7.32 4.16
N ILE A 10 -24.11 6.27 4.89
CA ILE A 10 -23.93 4.87 4.49
C ILE A 10 -24.83 4.62 3.27
N ARG A 11 -24.23 4.62 2.08
CA ARG A 11 -24.88 4.18 0.84
C ARG A 11 -24.12 2.97 0.32
N ALA A 12 -24.84 1.95 -0.14
CA ALA A 12 -24.20 0.82 -0.82
C ALA A 12 -23.48 1.31 -2.07
N GLY A 13 -22.21 0.91 -2.19
CA GLY A 13 -21.33 1.28 -3.30
C GLY A 13 -21.30 0.26 -4.43
N GLY A 14 -20.73 0.68 -5.57
CA GLY A 14 -20.46 -0.18 -6.71
C GLY A 14 -19.20 -1.03 -6.53
N SER A 15 -18.81 -1.76 -7.58
CA SER A 15 -17.60 -2.59 -7.59
C SER A 15 -16.32 -1.76 -7.34
N PRO A 16 -15.52 -2.05 -6.30
CA PRO A 16 -14.29 -1.32 -6.03
C PRO A 16 -13.09 -1.82 -6.85
N LEU A 17 -13.24 -2.88 -7.67
CA LEU A 17 -12.13 -3.59 -8.32
C LEU A 17 -11.23 -2.73 -9.21
N ASN A 18 -11.78 -1.67 -9.81
CA ASN A 18 -11.06 -0.78 -10.72
C ASN A 18 -10.47 0.44 -10.01
N LEU A 19 -10.65 0.55 -8.69
CA LEU A 19 -10.20 1.69 -7.90
C LEU A 19 -8.79 1.44 -7.36
N PRO A 20 -7.85 2.39 -7.53
CA PRO A 20 -6.47 2.20 -7.11
C PRO A 20 -6.34 1.99 -5.60
N GLU A 21 -7.19 2.64 -4.79
CA GLU A 21 -7.22 2.47 -3.34
C GLU A 21 -7.55 1.03 -2.95
N PHE A 22 -8.47 0.39 -3.67
CA PHE A 22 -8.85 -0.99 -3.41
C PHE A 22 -7.72 -1.97 -3.77
N ALA A 23 -6.98 -1.72 -4.85
CA ALA A 23 -5.82 -2.52 -5.21
C ALA A 23 -4.76 -2.50 -4.10
N VAL A 24 -4.47 -1.32 -3.54
CA VAL A 24 -3.52 -1.16 -2.43
C VAL A 24 -4.03 -1.85 -1.16
N ILE A 25 -5.31 -1.69 -0.82
CA ILE A 25 -5.91 -2.40 0.32
C ILE A 25 -5.74 -3.92 0.16
N ARG A 26 -6.04 -4.46 -1.02
CA ARG A 26 -5.92 -5.89 -1.28
C ARG A 26 -4.48 -6.37 -1.13
N ASP A 27 -3.51 -5.60 -1.63
CA ASP A 27 -2.09 -5.95 -1.51
C ASP A 27 -1.64 -5.96 -0.04
N GLU A 28 -2.07 -5.00 0.77
CA GLU A 28 -1.83 -5.00 2.23
C GLU A 28 -2.51 -6.21 2.90
N ILE A 29 -3.77 -6.52 2.58
CA ILE A 29 -4.48 -7.67 3.16
C ILE A 29 -3.81 -9.00 2.76
N ASN A 30 -3.31 -9.12 1.53
CA ASN A 30 -2.64 -10.33 1.05
C ASN A 30 -1.38 -10.69 1.87
N LYS A 31 -0.70 -9.70 2.44
CA LYS A 31 0.45 -9.91 3.35
C LYS A 31 0.08 -10.77 4.56
N THR A 32 -1.16 -10.71 5.05
CA THR A 32 -1.65 -11.54 6.18
C THR A 32 -1.67 -13.04 5.89
N SER A 33 -1.53 -13.44 4.62
CA SER A 33 -1.51 -14.82 4.17
C SER A 33 -0.15 -15.22 3.57
N HIS A 34 0.81 -14.30 3.55
CA HIS A 34 2.10 -14.53 2.93
C HIS A 34 3.02 -15.36 3.85
N PRO A 35 3.74 -16.37 3.33
CA PRO A 35 4.60 -17.24 4.14
C PRO A 35 5.67 -16.50 4.95
N THR A 36 6.19 -15.40 4.41
CA THR A 36 7.22 -14.58 5.06
C THR A 36 6.67 -13.57 6.06
N GLN A 37 5.34 -13.53 6.27
CA GLN A 37 4.62 -12.63 7.18
C GLN A 37 5.15 -11.18 7.19
N PRO A 38 5.17 -10.50 6.03
CA PRO A 38 5.55 -9.09 6.00
C PRO A 38 4.55 -8.26 6.81
N GLU A 39 5.05 -7.19 7.44
CA GLU A 39 4.23 -6.30 8.26
C GLU A 39 3.12 -5.64 7.43
N VAL A 40 1.91 -5.65 7.99
CA VAL A 40 0.71 -5.08 7.36
C VAL A 40 0.48 -3.67 7.86
N ASN A 41 0.30 -2.72 6.94
CA ASN A 41 0.00 -1.35 7.32
C ASN A 41 -1.51 -1.17 7.56
N TRP A 42 -1.96 -1.44 8.79
CA TRP A 42 -3.37 -1.35 9.15
C TRP A 42 -3.94 0.08 9.09
N LEU A 43 -3.14 1.11 9.38
CA LEU A 43 -3.55 2.52 9.25
C LEU A 43 -3.82 2.88 7.80
N LEU A 44 -3.02 2.35 6.87
CA LEU A 44 -3.23 2.53 5.44
C LEU A 44 -4.52 1.83 4.98
N VAL A 45 -4.76 0.59 5.42
CA VAL A 45 -6.00 -0.13 5.10
C VAL A 45 -7.23 0.63 5.60
N GLU A 46 -7.20 1.15 6.83
CA GLU A 46 -8.30 1.93 7.42
C GLU A 46 -8.56 3.21 6.60
N SER A 47 -7.52 4.01 6.38
CA SER A 47 -7.65 5.31 5.69
C SER A 47 -8.14 5.17 4.25
N LEU A 48 -7.61 4.21 3.49
CA LEU A 48 -8.06 3.95 2.11
C LEU A 48 -9.49 3.40 2.07
N SER A 49 -9.89 2.56 3.03
CA SER A 49 -11.26 2.07 3.10
C SER A 49 -12.26 3.21 3.35
N LEU A 50 -11.92 4.15 4.24
CA LEU A 50 -12.74 5.35 4.46
C LEU A 50 -12.80 6.23 3.21
N THR A 51 -11.71 6.37 2.47
CA THR A 51 -11.70 7.07 1.17
C THR A 51 -12.66 6.40 0.19
N LEU A 52 -12.62 5.07 0.06
CA LEU A 52 -13.54 4.32 -0.80
C LEU A 52 -15.00 4.49 -0.37
N PHE A 53 -15.29 4.47 0.93
CA PHE A 53 -16.66 4.70 1.40
C PHE A 53 -17.18 6.10 1.03
N LYS A 54 -16.31 7.11 0.99
CA LYS A 54 -16.66 8.48 0.59
C LYS A 54 -16.85 8.62 -0.93
N THR A 55 -16.02 7.96 -1.74
CA THR A 55 -15.99 8.18 -3.20
C THR A 55 -16.86 7.21 -3.98
N ASN A 56 -16.89 5.94 -3.59
CA ASN A 56 -17.59 4.86 -4.30
C ASN A 56 -18.81 4.33 -3.54
N GLY A 57 -18.86 4.55 -2.22
CA GLY A 57 -19.85 3.96 -1.32
C GLY A 57 -19.34 2.69 -0.66
N VAL A 58 -20.15 2.11 0.22
CA VAL A 58 -19.74 0.96 1.05
C VAL A 58 -20.05 -0.35 0.33
N ASP A 59 -19.02 -1.14 0.06
CA ASP A 59 -19.14 -2.52 -0.39
C ASP A 59 -18.76 -3.51 0.72
N LEU A 60 -19.21 -4.76 0.61
CA LEU A 60 -19.01 -5.78 1.66
C LEU A 60 -17.53 -6.10 1.89
N GLN A 61 -16.75 -6.22 0.82
CA GLN A 61 -15.36 -6.67 0.91
C GLN A 61 -14.50 -5.59 1.58
N THR A 62 -14.63 -4.33 1.16
CA THR A 62 -13.94 -3.20 1.77
C THR A 62 -14.41 -3.00 3.21
N ALA A 63 -15.71 -3.13 3.51
CA ALA A 63 -16.23 -3.05 4.89
C ALA A 63 -15.64 -4.13 5.82
N ILE A 64 -15.44 -5.34 5.31
CA ILE A 64 -14.79 -6.44 6.03
C ILE A 64 -13.31 -6.12 6.30
N TYR A 65 -12.58 -5.62 5.30
CA TYR A 65 -11.17 -5.23 5.47
C TYR A 65 -10.99 -4.05 6.42
N TYR A 66 -11.86 -3.05 6.33
CA TYR A 66 -11.94 -1.94 7.26
C TYR A 66 -12.16 -2.42 8.70
N THR A 67 -13.15 -3.30 8.91
CA THR A 67 -13.45 -3.84 10.25
C THR A 67 -12.27 -4.61 10.82
N LEU A 68 -11.56 -5.38 10.00
CA LEU A 68 -10.35 -6.08 10.42
C LEU A 68 -9.24 -5.08 10.81
N ALA A 69 -9.02 -4.03 10.03
CA ALA A 69 -8.04 -3.00 10.36
C ALA A 69 -8.38 -2.27 11.66
N ARG A 70 -9.65 -1.91 11.87
CA ARG A 70 -10.14 -1.31 13.12
C ARG A 70 -9.92 -2.23 14.32
N LEU A 71 -10.15 -3.53 14.17
CA LEU A 71 -9.86 -4.51 15.22
C LEU A 71 -8.37 -4.53 15.59
N GLN A 72 -7.47 -4.43 14.60
CA GLN A 72 -6.02 -4.44 14.85
C GLN A 72 -5.54 -3.14 15.50
N LEU A 73 -6.12 -1.99 15.12
CA LEU A 73 -5.71 -0.67 15.61
C LEU A 73 -6.33 -0.29 16.96
N ASN A 74 -7.60 -0.64 17.17
CA ASN A 74 -8.39 -0.20 18.33
C ASN A 74 -8.98 -1.36 19.14
N GLY A 75 -8.56 -2.59 18.88
CA GLY A 75 -9.03 -3.77 19.61
C GLY A 75 -10.55 -3.96 19.52
N LEU A 76 -11.16 -4.35 20.65
CA LEU A 76 -12.60 -4.56 20.76
C LEU A 76 -13.43 -3.35 20.32
N ALA A 77 -12.96 -2.13 20.60
CA ALA A 77 -13.71 -0.93 20.23
C ALA A 77 -13.84 -0.79 18.71
N GLY A 78 -12.74 -0.95 18.00
CA GLY A 78 -12.73 -0.91 16.54
C GLY A 78 -13.52 -2.05 15.90
N PHE A 79 -13.44 -3.26 16.46
CA PHE A 79 -14.26 -4.38 16.00
C PHE A 79 -15.76 -4.12 16.14
N THR A 80 -16.16 -3.54 17.28
CA THR A 80 -17.56 -3.21 17.56
C THR A 80 -18.10 -2.20 16.57
N GLU A 81 -17.37 -1.11 16.34
CA GLU A 81 -17.77 -0.07 15.37
C GLU A 81 -17.83 -0.60 13.95
N GLY A 82 -16.87 -1.43 13.54
CA GLY A 82 -16.90 -2.06 12.22
C GLY A 82 -18.05 -3.07 12.06
N CYS A 83 -18.40 -3.82 13.11
CA CYS A 83 -19.58 -4.69 13.09
C CYS A 83 -20.88 -3.89 12.99
N GLU A 84 -20.99 -2.74 13.65
CA GLU A 84 -22.15 -1.85 13.51
C GLU A 84 -22.29 -1.30 12.08
N LEU A 85 -21.17 -0.93 11.44
CA LEU A 85 -21.15 -0.56 10.03
C LEU A 85 -21.61 -1.71 9.13
N LEU A 86 -21.04 -2.90 9.32
CA LEU A 86 -21.43 -4.11 8.58
C LEU A 86 -22.91 -4.43 8.77
N ALA A 87 -23.42 -4.37 10.00
CA ALA A 87 -24.83 -4.59 10.29
C ALA A 87 -25.71 -3.56 9.59
N GLY A 88 -25.32 -2.28 9.61
CA GLY A 88 -26.03 -1.22 8.88
C GLY A 88 -26.21 -1.57 7.40
N VAL A 89 -25.10 -1.87 6.71
CA VAL A 89 -25.11 -2.13 5.26
C VAL A 89 -25.77 -3.47 4.91
N ILE A 90 -25.51 -4.52 5.67
CA ILE A 90 -26.09 -5.85 5.42
C ILE A 90 -27.59 -5.82 5.64
N VAL A 91 -28.09 -5.15 6.69
CA VAL A 91 -29.52 -5.08 6.97
C VAL A 91 -30.24 -4.22 5.93
N SER A 92 -29.70 -3.05 5.58
CA SER A 92 -30.40 -2.11 4.69
C SER A 92 -30.29 -2.46 3.21
N GLU A 93 -29.14 -2.98 2.76
CA GLU A 93 -28.79 -3.03 1.34
C GLU A 93 -28.32 -4.43 0.89
N TRP A 94 -28.70 -5.51 1.60
CA TRP A 94 -28.23 -6.87 1.27
C TRP A 94 -28.32 -7.23 -0.22
N ASP A 95 -29.44 -6.89 -0.87
CA ASP A 95 -29.71 -7.31 -2.24
C ASP A 95 -28.83 -6.55 -3.25
N SER A 96 -28.59 -5.25 -3.02
CA SER A 96 -27.79 -4.35 -3.85
C SER A 96 -26.28 -4.37 -3.51
N LEU A 97 -25.89 -4.94 -2.36
CA LEU A 97 -24.54 -4.91 -1.83
C LEU A 97 -23.51 -5.64 -2.71
N TRP A 98 -22.44 -4.97 -3.11
CA TRP A 98 -21.36 -5.64 -3.83
C TRP A 98 -20.51 -6.52 -2.88
N PRO A 99 -20.03 -7.72 -3.28
CA PRO A 99 -20.19 -8.38 -4.60
C PRO A 99 -21.59 -8.92 -4.86
N SER A 100 -22.05 -8.91 -6.11
CA SER A 100 -23.42 -9.35 -6.46
C SER A 100 -23.68 -10.86 -6.30
N GLN A 101 -22.62 -11.68 -6.28
CA GLN A 101 -22.77 -13.14 -6.15
C GLN A 101 -22.93 -13.58 -4.69
N PRO A 102 -24.04 -14.25 -4.30
CA PRO A 102 -24.28 -14.66 -2.92
C PRO A 102 -23.23 -15.62 -2.34
N GLN A 103 -22.64 -16.47 -3.20
CA GLN A 103 -21.55 -17.38 -2.80
C GLN A 103 -20.30 -16.60 -2.36
N VAL A 104 -19.90 -15.59 -3.14
CA VAL A 104 -18.72 -14.76 -2.81
C VAL A 104 -18.96 -13.97 -1.52
N ARG A 105 -20.17 -13.45 -1.30
CA ARG A 105 -20.53 -12.80 -0.02
C ARG A 105 -20.39 -13.76 1.16
N THR A 106 -20.81 -15.02 0.98
CA THR A 106 -20.69 -16.08 2.00
C THR A 106 -19.21 -16.38 2.31
N ASP A 107 -18.37 -16.52 1.28
CA ASP A 107 -16.94 -16.79 1.44
C ASP A 107 -16.21 -15.64 2.13
N LEU A 108 -16.56 -14.39 1.79
CA LEU A 108 -16.01 -13.20 2.45
C LEU A 108 -16.38 -13.16 3.95
N LEU A 109 -17.63 -13.45 4.29
CA LEU A 109 -18.07 -13.50 5.70
C LEU A 109 -17.44 -14.66 6.48
N GLU A 110 -17.20 -15.81 5.84
CA GLU A 110 -16.48 -16.93 6.45
C GLU A 110 -15.00 -16.60 6.69
N TRP A 111 -14.37 -15.91 5.72
CA TRP A 111 -13.01 -15.39 5.87
C TRP A 111 -12.92 -14.38 7.02
N PHE A 112 -13.89 -13.45 7.09
CA PHE A 112 -14.00 -12.47 8.17
C PHE A 112 -14.12 -13.14 9.54
N HIS A 113 -15.02 -14.11 9.70
CA HIS A 113 -15.18 -14.89 10.92
C HIS A 113 -13.85 -15.54 11.35
N THR A 114 -13.15 -16.17 10.41
CA THR A 114 -11.90 -16.89 10.70
C THR A 114 -10.81 -15.93 11.20
N ARG A 115 -10.62 -14.79 10.52
CA ARG A 115 -9.58 -13.81 10.84
C ARG A 115 -9.86 -13.07 12.14
N THR A 116 -11.07 -12.55 12.30
CA THR A 116 -11.43 -11.79 13.52
C THR A 116 -11.57 -12.69 14.74
N GLY A 117 -12.13 -13.89 14.58
CA GLY A 117 -12.24 -14.86 15.67
C GLY A 117 -10.87 -15.28 16.23
N SER A 118 -9.84 -15.39 15.38
CA SER A 118 -8.48 -15.65 15.86
C SER A 118 -7.93 -14.49 16.70
N ALA A 119 -8.11 -13.25 16.26
CA ALA A 119 -7.59 -12.07 16.96
C ALA A 119 -8.35 -11.79 18.27
N LEU A 120 -9.68 -11.93 18.27
CA LEU A 120 -10.52 -11.70 19.45
C LEU A 120 -10.27 -12.72 20.57
N ARG A 121 -9.97 -13.98 20.23
CA ARG A 121 -9.61 -14.99 21.24
C ARG A 121 -8.29 -14.70 21.96
N GLN A 122 -7.45 -13.83 21.41
CA GLN A 122 -6.20 -13.40 22.04
C GLN A 122 -6.37 -12.17 22.94
N GLN A 123 -7.57 -11.59 23.01
CA GLN A 123 -7.87 -10.44 23.88
C GLN A 123 -8.43 -10.90 25.22
N ASP A 124 -7.95 -10.27 26.28
CA ASP A 124 -8.48 -10.46 27.63
C ASP A 124 -9.55 -9.41 27.92
N PHE A 125 -10.80 -9.86 28.01
CA PHE A 125 -11.92 -8.96 28.33
C PHE A 125 -12.08 -8.77 29.83
N THR A 126 -12.47 -7.55 30.20
CA THR A 126 -12.70 -7.09 31.56
C THR A 126 -14.13 -6.59 31.74
N ALA A 127 -14.55 -6.34 32.99
CA ALA A 127 -15.90 -5.84 33.27
C ALA A 127 -16.18 -4.46 32.63
N SER A 128 -15.15 -3.63 32.38
CA SER A 128 -15.33 -2.35 31.68
C SER A 128 -15.67 -2.50 30.20
N ASP A 129 -15.38 -3.66 29.61
CA ASP A 129 -15.62 -3.93 28.19
C ASP A 129 -17.06 -4.37 27.89
N LEU A 130 -17.86 -4.63 28.94
CA LEU A 130 -19.19 -5.21 28.83
C LEU A 130 -20.11 -4.39 27.91
N ARG A 131 -20.01 -3.05 27.94
CA ARG A 131 -20.75 -2.17 27.04
C ARG A 131 -20.42 -2.41 25.56
N MET A 132 -19.14 -2.57 25.23
CA MET A 132 -18.70 -2.82 23.85
C MET A 132 -19.06 -4.24 23.42
N ILE A 133 -18.95 -5.21 24.33
CA ILE A 133 -19.39 -6.60 24.10
C ILE A 133 -20.87 -6.66 23.70
N TYR A 134 -21.78 -6.01 24.44
CA TYR A 134 -23.20 -6.01 24.07
C TYR A 134 -23.48 -5.29 22.74
N ARG A 135 -22.74 -4.23 22.42
CA ARG A 135 -22.88 -3.55 21.12
C ARG A 135 -22.45 -4.46 19.97
N ALA A 136 -21.31 -5.14 20.12
CA ALA A 136 -20.83 -6.11 19.14
C ALA A 136 -21.80 -7.28 19.00
N GLU A 137 -22.30 -7.82 20.12
CA GLU A 137 -23.33 -8.86 20.16
C GLU A 137 -24.57 -8.43 19.37
N ARG A 138 -25.09 -7.23 19.64
CA ARG A 138 -26.30 -6.73 18.97
C ARG A 138 -26.09 -6.57 17.47
N ALA A 139 -24.94 -6.03 17.04
CA ALA A 139 -24.61 -5.88 15.63
C ALA A 139 -24.50 -7.24 14.92
N LEU A 140 -23.82 -8.21 15.55
CA LEU A 140 -23.70 -9.58 15.04
C LEU A 140 -25.06 -10.28 14.97
N GLN A 141 -25.94 -10.08 15.95
CA GLN A 141 -27.31 -10.61 15.93
C GLN A 141 -28.09 -10.09 14.71
N LEU A 142 -28.03 -8.77 14.45
CA LEU A 142 -28.69 -8.17 13.28
C LEU A 142 -28.19 -8.77 11.96
N ILE A 143 -26.87 -9.00 11.86
CA ILE A 143 -26.27 -9.64 10.69
C ILE A 143 -26.79 -11.08 10.54
N VAL A 144 -26.78 -11.87 11.62
CA VAL A 144 -27.24 -13.27 11.61
C VAL A 144 -28.72 -13.36 11.23
N ASP A 145 -29.58 -12.52 11.83
CA ASP A 145 -31.02 -12.49 11.55
C ASP A 145 -31.28 -12.19 10.07
N ARG A 146 -30.56 -11.21 9.49
CA ARG A 146 -30.71 -10.86 8.07
C ARG A 146 -30.24 -11.99 7.18
N LEU A 147 -29.10 -12.62 7.47
CA LEU A 147 -28.55 -13.71 6.67
C LEU A 147 -29.45 -14.96 6.67
N GLN A 148 -30.14 -15.24 7.78
CA GLN A 148 -31.12 -16.33 7.88
C GLN A 148 -32.37 -16.10 7.03
N GLN A 149 -32.73 -14.83 6.80
CA GLN A 149 -33.86 -14.44 5.95
C GLN A 149 -33.50 -14.36 4.46
N SER A 150 -32.21 -14.45 4.13
CA SER A 150 -31.70 -14.38 2.76
C SER A 150 -31.67 -15.76 2.10
N ASP A 151 -31.89 -15.81 0.78
CA ASP A 151 -31.83 -17.05 -0.01
C ASP A 151 -30.37 -17.49 -0.25
N LEU A 152 -29.73 -17.98 0.81
CA LEU A 152 -28.37 -18.48 0.80
C LEU A 152 -28.33 -20.01 0.83
N LYS A 153 -27.64 -20.61 -0.14
CA LYS A 153 -27.42 -22.07 -0.18
C LYS A 153 -26.68 -22.61 1.05
N ARG A 154 -25.84 -21.76 1.67
CA ARG A 154 -25.07 -22.06 2.88
C ARG A 154 -24.97 -20.79 3.71
N LEU A 155 -25.28 -20.90 5.00
CA LEU A 155 -25.10 -19.79 5.94
C LEU A 155 -23.61 -19.67 6.35
N PRO A 156 -23.03 -18.46 6.32
CA PRO A 156 -21.68 -18.24 6.83
C PRO A 156 -21.68 -18.32 8.36
N ARG A 157 -20.56 -18.76 8.95
CA ARG A 157 -20.46 -19.05 10.40
C ARG A 157 -20.30 -17.81 11.30
N VAL A 158 -20.93 -16.69 10.95
CA VAL A 158 -20.90 -15.45 11.75
C VAL A 158 -21.55 -15.65 13.13
N GLU A 159 -22.51 -16.57 13.24
CA GLU A 159 -23.16 -16.98 14.50
C GLU A 159 -22.17 -17.43 15.59
N ASN A 160 -21.02 -18.01 15.20
CA ASN A 160 -19.99 -18.39 16.17
C ASN A 160 -19.40 -17.18 16.90
N LEU A 161 -19.26 -16.03 16.22
CA LEU A 161 -18.80 -14.80 16.87
C LEU A 161 -19.87 -14.26 17.82
N LEU A 162 -21.14 -14.33 17.43
CA LEU A 162 -22.26 -13.96 18.29
C LEU A 162 -22.25 -14.78 19.58
N TRP A 163 -22.14 -16.10 19.47
CA TRP A 163 -22.06 -16.99 20.64
C TRP A 163 -20.82 -16.72 21.50
N PHE A 164 -19.69 -16.41 20.87
CA PHE A 164 -18.47 -16.01 21.59
C PHE A 164 -18.70 -14.77 22.46
N PHE A 165 -19.34 -13.71 21.94
CA PHE A 165 -19.63 -12.51 22.71
C PHE A 165 -20.70 -12.72 23.79
N GLN A 166 -21.74 -13.51 23.51
CA GLN A 166 -22.74 -13.90 24.52
C GLN A 166 -22.10 -14.62 25.71
N ASN A 167 -21.13 -15.50 25.46
CA ASN A 167 -20.42 -16.19 26.53
C ASN A 167 -19.44 -15.28 27.26
N ALA A 168 -18.77 -14.39 26.55
CA ALA A 168 -17.90 -13.38 27.16
C ALA A 168 -18.72 -12.50 28.12
N ALA A 169 -19.90 -12.02 27.70
CA ALA A 169 -20.82 -11.27 28.53
C ALA A 169 -21.22 -12.06 29.79
N LYS A 170 -21.74 -13.29 29.62
CA LYS A 170 -22.12 -14.17 30.74
C LYS A 170 -20.97 -14.45 31.72
N LYS A 171 -19.73 -14.58 31.23
CA LYS A 171 -18.55 -14.81 32.07
C LYS A 171 -18.20 -13.57 32.90
N LEU A 172 -18.38 -12.38 32.35
CA LEU A 172 -18.07 -11.10 32.98
C LEU A 172 -19.20 -10.59 33.90
N GLU A 173 -20.45 -10.90 33.58
CA GLU A 173 -21.63 -10.59 34.39
C GLU A 173 -21.71 -11.43 35.66
N LYS A 174 -21.26 -12.69 35.61
CA LYS A 174 -21.15 -13.51 36.81
C LYS A 174 -20.25 -12.75 37.80
N PRO A 175 -20.79 -12.27 38.93
CA PRO A 175 -19.95 -11.71 39.96
C PRO A 175 -18.90 -12.78 40.26
N ARG A 176 -17.63 -12.39 40.34
CA ARG A 176 -16.61 -13.22 41.00
C ARG A 176 -17.30 -13.75 42.26
N GLN A 177 -17.66 -15.04 42.28
CA GLN A 177 -18.03 -15.69 43.53
C GLN A 177 -16.88 -15.37 44.45
N THR A 178 -17.20 -14.62 45.49
CA THR A 178 -16.26 -14.02 46.42
C THR A 178 -15.14 -15.01 46.69
N ALA A 179 -13.95 -14.75 46.14
CA ALA A 179 -12.75 -15.25 46.77
C ALA A 179 -12.78 -14.61 48.16
N LYS A 180 -13.17 -15.43 49.13
CA LYS A 180 -13.17 -15.16 50.56
C LYS A 180 -11.92 -14.30 50.86
N PRO A 181 -12.04 -13.11 51.47
CA PRO A 181 -10.85 -12.35 51.82
C PRO A 181 -10.04 -13.22 52.78
N ALA A 182 -8.86 -13.66 52.34
CA ALA A 182 -7.86 -14.19 53.24
C ALA A 182 -7.43 -13.01 54.13
N VAL A 183 -7.91 -13.04 55.36
CA VAL A 183 -7.59 -12.10 56.44
C VAL A 183 -6.07 -12.14 56.65
N PRO A 184 -5.31 -11.05 56.44
CA PRO A 184 -3.97 -10.95 57.01
C PRO A 184 -4.11 -10.76 58.54
N PRO A 185 -3.25 -11.36 59.38
CA PRO A 185 -3.35 -11.23 60.83
C PRO A 185 -3.11 -9.76 61.23
N MET A 186 -4.18 -9.10 61.66
CA MET A 186 -4.16 -7.75 62.19
C MET A 186 -3.85 -7.83 63.69
N GLN A 187 -2.63 -7.46 64.08
CA GLN A 187 -2.30 -7.18 65.47
C GLN A 187 -2.81 -5.79 65.83
N MET A 188 -3.71 -5.72 66.82
CA MET A 188 -4.07 -4.47 67.51
C MET A 188 -3.23 -4.33 68.78
N PRO A 189 -2.98 -3.08 69.20
CA PRO A 189 -3.27 -2.71 70.58
C PRO A 189 -4.23 -1.49 70.68
N PRO A 190 -4.79 -1.23 71.87
CA PRO A 190 -6.19 -0.85 72.01
C PRO A 190 -6.43 0.66 72.18
N LEU A 191 -7.68 1.05 71.92
CA LEU A 191 -8.25 2.35 72.26
C LEU A 191 -8.96 2.24 73.63
N VAL A 192 -8.63 3.11 74.60
CA VAL A 192 -9.48 3.37 75.78
C VAL A 192 -9.60 4.88 76.02
N TYR A 193 -10.80 5.35 75.69
CA TYR A 193 -11.70 6.31 76.34
C TYR A 193 -11.26 7.76 76.70
N LEU A 194 -12.19 8.66 76.40
CA LEU A 194 -12.21 10.10 76.61
C LEU A 194 -12.45 10.49 78.07
N SER A 195 -11.80 11.56 78.55
CA SER A 195 -12.41 12.50 79.52
C SER A 195 -11.57 13.77 79.68
N ALA A 196 -12.26 14.85 80.05
CA ALA A 196 -11.92 16.26 79.90
C ALA A 196 -11.07 16.89 81.02
N SER A 197 -10.56 18.08 80.68
CA SER A 197 -10.26 19.27 81.50
C SER A 197 -9.27 19.25 82.66
N GLU A 198 -8.58 20.40 82.75
CA GLU A 198 -7.98 21.06 83.91
C GLU A 198 -6.54 20.75 84.34
N ALA A 199 -5.83 21.86 84.59
CA ALA A 199 -4.65 22.09 85.43
C ALA A 199 -3.23 21.91 84.83
N GLU A 200 -2.71 23.07 84.38
CA GLU A 200 -1.42 23.72 84.75
C GLU A 200 -0.75 23.22 86.08
N PRO A 201 0.52 23.59 86.40
CA PRO A 201 1.51 24.45 85.72
C PRO A 201 2.92 23.79 85.65
N GLU A 202 3.92 24.25 84.90
CA GLU A 202 4.86 25.31 85.29
C GLU A 202 5.54 25.88 84.02
N ILE A 203 5.00 27.00 83.54
CA ILE A 203 5.54 28.37 83.72
C ILE A 203 7.09 28.58 83.71
N PRO A 204 7.60 29.71 83.16
CA PRO A 204 8.14 29.79 81.80
C PRO A 204 9.43 30.67 81.71
N PRO A 205 9.49 31.90 81.13
CA PRO A 205 10.36 32.27 80.01
C PRO A 205 11.35 33.41 80.40
N PRO A 206 11.75 34.34 79.50
CA PRO A 206 10.89 35.52 79.34
C PRO A 206 10.72 36.05 77.90
N SER A 207 9.64 36.81 77.79
CA SER A 207 8.94 37.36 76.64
C SER A 207 9.58 38.58 75.97
N PRO A 208 9.13 38.93 74.75
CA PRO A 208 9.10 40.31 74.27
C PRO A 208 7.88 41.07 74.84
N THR A 209 8.02 42.35 75.14
CA THR A 209 6.96 43.24 75.68
C THR A 209 6.45 44.25 74.64
N PRO A 210 5.12 44.52 74.61
CA PRO A 210 4.61 45.84 74.24
C PRO A 210 3.55 46.43 75.22
N ARG A 211 3.71 47.74 75.48
CA ARG A 211 2.71 48.85 75.72
C ARG A 211 1.97 49.12 77.05
N HIS A 212 1.71 50.45 77.19
CA HIS A 212 0.81 51.26 78.06
C HIS A 212 1.44 51.78 79.38
N GLU A 213 1.33 53.05 79.83
CA GLU A 213 0.40 54.17 79.58
C GLU A 213 1.04 55.56 80.04
N PRO A 214 0.36 56.69 80.42
CA PRO A 214 0.22 57.96 79.66
C PRO A 214 0.80 59.29 80.26
N ARG A 215 0.70 60.39 79.46
CA ARG A 215 0.58 61.87 79.79
C ARG A 215 1.88 62.70 80.02
N PRO A 216 1.96 64.05 79.79
CA PRO A 216 1.23 65.02 78.92
C PRO A 216 2.12 65.76 77.85
N ALA A 217 1.46 66.62 77.05
CA ALA A 217 1.87 67.56 75.99
C ALA A 217 2.97 68.62 76.35
N PRO A 218 3.49 69.50 75.44
CA PRO A 218 2.96 69.90 74.11
C PRO A 218 3.96 70.17 72.94
N GLU A 219 3.38 70.49 71.77
CA GLU A 219 3.91 71.29 70.61
C GLU A 219 5.06 70.69 69.75
N THR A 220 4.90 70.35 68.46
CA THR A 220 4.71 71.29 67.32
C THR A 220 4.43 70.53 65.98
N GLN A 221 3.36 70.96 65.28
CA GLN A 221 3.07 71.02 63.82
C GLN A 221 3.33 69.83 62.84
N PRO A 222 2.37 69.50 61.93
CA PRO A 222 2.43 68.36 61.01
C PRO A 222 2.98 68.70 59.61
N ARG A 223 3.65 67.75 58.96
CA ARG A 223 3.82 67.72 57.49
C ARG A 223 3.41 66.34 56.97
N VAL A 224 2.18 66.25 56.49
CA VAL A 224 1.66 65.12 55.72
C VAL A 224 2.28 65.17 54.31
N ARG A 225 2.99 64.10 53.91
CA ARG A 225 3.37 63.85 52.51
C ARG A 225 2.66 62.57 52.05
N VAL A 226 1.62 62.72 51.24
CA VAL A 226 0.95 61.61 50.57
C VAL A 226 1.76 61.24 49.33
N GLN A 227 2.29 60.01 49.24
CA GLN A 227 2.82 59.43 48.02
C GLN A 227 1.72 58.57 47.37
N PHE A 228 1.37 58.90 46.12
CA PHE A 228 0.52 58.07 45.26
C PHE A 228 1.40 57.05 44.51
N PRO A 229 0.92 55.83 44.20
CA PRO A 229 1.69 54.87 43.41
C PRO A 229 1.79 55.32 41.95
N GLU A 230 2.96 55.10 41.33
CA GLU A 230 3.20 55.34 39.91
C GLU A 230 2.30 54.45 39.02
N PRO A 231 1.80 54.98 37.88
CA PRO A 231 1.03 54.18 36.93
C PRO A 231 1.94 53.17 36.21
N PRO A 232 1.42 51.97 35.84
CA PRO A 232 2.20 50.99 35.09
C PRO A 232 2.58 51.55 33.70
N PRO A 233 3.72 51.13 33.13
CA PRO A 233 4.15 51.61 31.82
C PRO A 233 3.10 51.26 30.76
N GLN A 234 2.84 52.21 29.86
CA GLN A 234 1.94 52.03 28.72
C GLN A 234 2.44 50.87 27.85
N GLY A 235 1.78 49.72 27.94
CA GLY A 235 1.92 48.64 26.97
C GLY A 235 1.45 49.10 25.59
N MET A 236 2.04 48.49 24.55
CA MET A 236 1.74 48.79 23.15
C MET A 236 0.22 48.88 22.89
N SER A 237 -0.21 49.88 22.12
CA SER A 237 -1.61 50.03 21.74
C SER A 237 -2.09 48.78 20.99
N ALA A 238 -3.34 48.34 21.22
CA ALA A 238 -3.93 47.18 20.56
C ALA A 238 -3.80 47.23 19.02
N TRP A 239 -3.81 48.44 18.44
CA TRP A 239 -3.60 48.67 17.00
C TRP A 239 -2.15 48.44 16.55
N GLN A 240 -1.17 48.70 17.42
CA GLN A 240 0.25 48.41 17.16
C GLN A 240 0.55 46.91 17.27
N GLY A 241 -0.12 46.21 18.20
CA GLY A 241 -0.05 44.74 18.27
C GLY A 241 -0.68 44.07 17.06
N PHE A 242 -1.80 44.60 16.55
CA PHE A 242 -2.46 44.10 15.35
C PHE A 242 -1.62 44.34 14.08
N SER A 243 -1.05 45.54 13.90
CA SER A 243 -0.22 45.84 12.73
C SER A 243 1.06 45.01 12.71
N LEU A 244 1.70 44.81 13.87
CA LEU A 244 2.87 43.95 14.00
C LEU A 244 2.52 42.48 13.72
N GLY A 245 1.37 42.00 14.23
CA GLY A 245 0.86 40.66 13.97
C GLY A 245 0.52 40.41 12.49
N ALA A 246 -0.10 41.39 11.82
CA ALA A 246 -0.40 41.31 10.39
C ALA A 246 0.89 41.27 9.54
N LEU A 247 1.89 42.09 9.90
CA LEU A 247 3.18 42.11 9.21
C LEU A 247 3.93 40.78 9.39
N LEU A 248 3.94 40.23 10.61
CA LEU A 248 4.48 38.89 10.87
C LEU A 248 3.71 37.80 10.11
N GLY A 249 2.38 37.89 10.04
CA GLY A 249 1.54 36.96 9.27
C GLY A 249 1.89 36.96 7.77
N VAL A 250 2.07 38.15 7.18
CA VAL A 250 2.52 38.28 5.78
C VAL A 250 3.93 37.72 5.60
N LEU A 251 4.84 37.97 6.55
CA LEU A 251 6.22 37.48 6.49
C LEU A 251 6.27 35.95 6.59
N VAL A 252 5.42 35.34 7.42
CA VAL A 252 5.25 33.88 7.51
C VAL A 252 4.62 33.31 6.24
N LEU A 253 3.61 33.97 5.65
CA LEU A 253 3.00 33.54 4.38
C LEU A 253 3.99 33.59 3.21
N VAL A 254 4.71 34.70 3.07
CA VAL A 254 5.73 34.88 2.03
C VAL A 254 6.90 33.93 2.26
N GLY A 255 7.36 33.80 3.50
CA GLY A 255 8.40 32.84 3.87
C GLY A 255 7.99 31.40 3.57
N SER A 256 6.76 31.01 3.92
CA SER A 256 6.22 29.68 3.64
C SER A 256 6.09 29.41 2.14
N GLY A 257 5.57 30.38 1.36
CA GLY A 257 5.48 30.27 -0.10
C GLY A 257 6.85 30.15 -0.77
N LEU A 258 7.85 30.93 -0.35
CA LEU A 258 9.19 30.87 -0.94
C LEU A 258 9.96 29.61 -0.52
N LEU A 259 9.82 29.15 0.73
CA LEU A 259 10.58 28.01 1.25
C LEU A 259 9.96 26.65 0.95
N PHE A 260 8.64 26.57 0.77
CA PHE A 260 7.97 25.29 0.54
C PHE A 260 7.30 25.20 -0.84
N TYR A 261 6.61 26.24 -1.28
CA TYR A 261 5.87 26.18 -2.55
C TYR A 261 6.78 26.24 -3.78
N LYS A 262 7.78 27.14 -3.80
CA LYS A 262 8.73 27.23 -4.92
C LYS A 262 9.59 25.97 -5.14
N PRO A 263 10.25 25.38 -4.13
CA PRO A 263 11.02 24.16 -4.37
C PRO A 263 10.12 22.99 -4.77
N LEU A 264 8.88 22.92 -4.23
CA LEU A 264 7.92 21.90 -4.64
C LEU A 264 7.50 22.08 -6.12
N GLN A 265 7.23 23.31 -6.57
CA GLN A 265 6.93 23.56 -7.98
C GLN A 265 8.12 23.26 -8.89
N GLN A 266 9.35 23.53 -8.46
CA GLN A 266 10.56 23.19 -9.22
C GLN A 266 10.78 21.69 -9.31
N GLN A 267 10.50 20.93 -8.24
CA GLN A 267 10.53 19.46 -8.28
C GLN A 267 9.42 18.89 -9.16
N LEU A 268 8.23 19.47 -9.14
CA LEU A 268 7.13 19.04 -10.02
C LEU A 268 7.43 19.38 -11.48
N SER A 269 8.07 20.52 -11.77
CA SER A 269 8.43 20.89 -13.14
C SER A 269 9.56 20.01 -13.71
N THR A 270 10.52 19.56 -12.89
CA THR A 270 11.54 18.60 -13.33
C THR A 270 10.98 17.18 -13.53
N ILE A 271 9.98 16.78 -12.75
CA ILE A 271 9.29 15.50 -12.95
C ILE A 271 8.38 15.56 -14.19
N THR A 272 7.65 16.65 -14.39
CA THR A 272 6.74 16.83 -15.54
C THR A 272 7.45 17.17 -16.85
N SER A 273 8.74 17.50 -16.82
CA SER A 273 9.55 17.61 -18.04
C SER A 273 9.87 16.25 -18.65
N GLN A 274 9.91 15.18 -17.84
CA GLN A 274 10.04 13.82 -18.35
C GLN A 274 8.71 13.35 -18.96
N PRO A 275 8.74 12.66 -20.12
CA PRO A 275 7.51 12.22 -20.81
C PRO A 275 6.66 11.27 -19.95
N THR A 276 7.28 10.47 -19.08
CA THR A 276 6.57 9.61 -18.13
C THR A 276 5.94 10.41 -16.99
N GLY A 277 6.66 11.37 -16.40
CA GLY A 277 6.12 12.20 -15.33
C GLY A 277 5.03 13.17 -15.82
N ALA A 278 5.14 13.70 -17.04
CA ALA A 278 4.10 14.51 -17.67
C ALA A 278 2.78 13.75 -17.82
N ARG A 279 2.85 12.48 -18.23
CA ARG A 279 1.67 11.60 -18.36
C ARG A 279 1.02 11.30 -17.02
N LEU A 280 1.82 10.98 -16.00
CA LEU A 280 1.31 10.73 -14.64
C LEU A 280 0.65 11.98 -14.05
N ALA A 281 1.24 13.16 -14.26
CA ALA A 281 0.64 14.42 -13.84
C ALA A 281 -0.69 14.69 -14.57
N TRP A 282 -0.77 14.40 -15.87
CA TRP A 282 -2.01 14.51 -16.62
C TRP A 282 -3.09 13.52 -16.15
N LEU A 283 -2.72 12.28 -15.81
CA LEU A 283 -3.68 11.32 -15.25
C LEU A 283 -4.25 11.75 -13.89
N TYR A 284 -3.45 12.50 -13.11
CA TYR A 284 -3.88 13.07 -11.85
C TYR A 284 -4.77 14.31 -12.04
N GLN A 285 -4.46 15.16 -13.01
CA GLN A 285 -5.24 16.36 -13.38
C GLN A 285 -5.45 16.39 -14.90
N PRO A 286 -6.55 15.78 -15.40
CA PRO A 286 -6.76 15.65 -16.83
C PRO A 286 -7.22 16.97 -17.45
N GLU A 287 -6.44 17.45 -18.42
CA GLU A 287 -6.73 18.67 -19.18
C GLU A 287 -6.90 18.35 -20.66
N LEU A 288 -7.98 18.83 -21.28
CA LEU A 288 -8.31 18.48 -22.67
C LEU A 288 -7.28 19.05 -23.65
N ASP A 289 -6.79 20.27 -23.40
CA ASP A 289 -5.84 20.98 -24.27
C ASP A 289 -4.48 20.29 -24.37
N SER A 290 -4.07 19.58 -23.33
CA SER A 290 -2.80 18.84 -23.30
C SER A 290 -2.94 17.36 -23.68
N TYR A 291 -4.16 16.84 -23.84
CA TYR A 291 -4.44 15.44 -24.15
C TYR A 291 -3.79 14.97 -25.46
N SER A 292 -3.96 15.73 -26.55
CA SER A 292 -3.40 15.39 -27.86
C SER A 292 -1.87 15.34 -27.84
N ILE A 293 -1.25 16.25 -27.09
CA ILE A 293 0.20 16.30 -26.90
C ILE A 293 0.68 15.06 -26.13
N GLN A 294 -0.04 14.65 -25.07
CA GLN A 294 0.31 13.43 -24.33
C GLN A 294 0.17 12.17 -25.18
N LEU A 295 -0.89 12.08 -26.02
CA LEU A 295 -1.04 10.98 -26.97
C LEU A 295 0.07 10.96 -28.03
N GLY A 296 0.45 12.13 -28.56
CA GLY A 296 1.57 12.25 -29.50
C GLY A 296 2.89 11.76 -28.89
N ARG A 297 3.21 12.21 -27.68
CA ARG A 297 4.39 11.74 -26.94
C ARG A 297 4.38 10.24 -26.66
N LEU A 298 3.20 9.67 -26.39
CA LEU A 298 3.06 8.23 -26.19
C LEU A 298 3.35 7.47 -27.49
N ALA A 299 2.86 7.98 -28.63
CA ALA A 299 3.13 7.37 -29.93
C ALA A 299 4.61 7.43 -30.33
N GLU A 300 5.33 8.46 -29.89
CA GLU A 300 6.78 8.62 -30.08
C GLU A 300 7.63 7.79 -29.09
N THR A 301 7.01 7.17 -28.08
CA THR A 301 7.74 6.38 -27.09
C THR A 301 8.29 5.11 -27.73
N GLY A 302 9.63 5.02 -27.81
CA GLY A 302 10.30 3.86 -28.39
C GLY A 302 10.05 2.57 -27.60
N PRO A 303 10.18 1.39 -28.25
CA PRO A 303 9.97 0.08 -27.62
C PRO A 303 10.99 -0.21 -26.50
N LEU A 304 12.13 0.49 -26.49
CA LEU A 304 13.19 0.36 -25.50
C LEU A 304 13.08 1.34 -24.32
N ALA A 305 12.02 2.15 -24.24
CA ALA A 305 11.90 3.18 -23.20
C ALA A 305 12.04 2.63 -21.77
N THR A 306 11.55 1.41 -21.50
CA THR A 306 11.70 0.76 -20.19
C THR A 306 13.16 0.37 -19.89
N TRP A 307 13.90 -0.02 -20.92
CA TRP A 307 15.31 -0.40 -20.82
C TRP A 307 16.22 0.81 -20.67
N GLU A 308 15.91 1.90 -21.37
CA GLU A 308 16.56 3.19 -21.20
C GLU A 308 16.34 3.74 -19.79
N ALA A 309 15.10 3.65 -19.28
CA ALA A 309 14.77 4.04 -17.92
C ALA A 309 15.54 3.20 -16.88
N ALA A 310 15.61 1.87 -17.08
CA ALA A 310 16.36 0.99 -16.20
C ALA A 310 17.85 1.37 -16.15
N ARG A 311 18.47 1.67 -17.31
CA ARG A 311 19.86 2.12 -17.39
C ARG A 311 20.08 3.49 -16.76
N ALA A 312 19.15 4.42 -16.94
CA ALA A 312 19.20 5.73 -16.28
C ALA A 312 19.14 5.57 -14.75
N LEU A 313 18.28 4.67 -14.26
CA LEU A 313 18.15 4.37 -12.84
C LEU A 313 19.41 3.74 -12.25
N THR A 314 19.96 2.70 -12.88
CA THR A 314 21.18 2.04 -12.40
C THR A 314 22.37 2.98 -12.46
N GLY A 315 22.55 3.74 -13.55
CA GLY A 315 23.62 4.73 -13.68
C GLY A 315 23.53 5.85 -12.66
N THR A 316 22.33 6.36 -12.38
CA THR A 316 22.12 7.37 -11.32
C THR A 316 22.40 6.81 -9.94
N ALA A 317 21.99 5.56 -9.67
CA ALA A 317 22.25 4.89 -8.40
C ALA A 317 23.76 4.67 -8.16
N GLU A 318 24.52 4.35 -9.21
CA GLU A 318 25.99 4.24 -9.14
C GLU A 318 26.66 5.58 -8.85
N GLN A 319 26.18 6.68 -9.44
CA GLN A 319 26.71 8.01 -9.20
C GLN A 319 26.41 8.53 -7.78
N LEU A 320 25.19 8.32 -7.30
CA LEU A 320 24.76 8.81 -5.98
C LEU A 320 25.26 7.93 -4.83
N TRP A 321 25.39 6.61 -5.04
CA TRP A 321 25.75 5.66 -3.99
C TRP A 321 26.84 4.66 -4.41
N PRO A 322 28.02 5.11 -4.88
CA PRO A 322 29.06 4.24 -5.43
C PRO A 322 29.61 3.23 -4.41
N GLY A 323 29.59 3.56 -3.11
CA GLY A 323 30.09 2.72 -2.02
C GLY A 323 29.07 1.80 -1.36
N SER A 324 27.78 1.86 -1.75
CA SER A 324 26.72 1.10 -1.09
C SER A 324 26.72 -0.36 -1.52
N SER A 325 26.86 -1.29 -0.57
CA SER A 325 26.75 -2.73 -0.83
C SER A 325 25.33 -3.12 -1.30
N VAL A 326 24.30 -2.45 -0.75
CA VAL A 326 22.89 -2.68 -1.08
C VAL A 326 22.62 -2.31 -2.55
N GLN A 327 23.14 -1.18 -3.02
CA GLN A 327 22.98 -0.74 -4.41
C GLN A 327 23.60 -1.77 -5.38
N ARG A 328 24.86 -2.18 -5.14
CA ARG A 328 25.55 -3.13 -6.02
C ARG A 328 24.89 -4.50 -6.01
N GLN A 329 24.45 -4.97 -4.84
CA GLN A 329 23.76 -6.26 -4.74
C GLN A 329 22.41 -6.23 -5.49
N THR A 330 21.62 -5.17 -5.30
CA THR A 330 20.32 -5.02 -5.94
C THR A 330 20.46 -4.92 -7.46
N THR A 331 21.43 -4.15 -7.94
CA THR A 331 21.71 -4.00 -9.38
C THR A 331 22.12 -5.34 -10.00
N ARG A 332 23.04 -6.09 -9.36
CA ARG A 332 23.42 -7.43 -9.83
C ARG A 332 22.27 -8.42 -9.84
N GLN A 333 21.43 -8.42 -8.80
CA GLN A 333 20.25 -9.29 -8.75
C GLN A 333 19.28 -8.98 -9.89
N TRP A 334 19.05 -7.70 -10.18
CA TRP A 334 18.22 -7.27 -11.29
C TRP A 334 18.83 -7.68 -12.64
N GLU A 335 20.12 -7.47 -12.86
CA GLU A 335 20.83 -7.88 -14.08
C GLU A 335 20.75 -9.40 -14.32
N GLN A 336 20.92 -10.20 -13.26
CA GLN A 336 20.77 -11.65 -13.31
C GLN A 336 19.34 -12.06 -13.67
N ALA A 337 18.34 -11.48 -13.01
CA ALA A 337 16.93 -11.74 -13.31
C ALA A 337 16.59 -11.36 -14.76
N MET A 338 17.15 -10.26 -15.25
CA MET A 338 16.93 -9.80 -16.62
C MET A 338 17.62 -10.70 -17.65
N THR A 339 18.82 -11.17 -17.35
CA THR A 339 19.54 -12.15 -18.17
C THR A 339 18.76 -13.46 -18.28
N ALA A 340 18.29 -13.99 -17.15
CA ALA A 340 17.46 -15.19 -17.13
C ALA A 340 16.18 -15.02 -17.95
N ARG A 341 15.55 -13.84 -17.91
CA ARG A 341 14.37 -13.52 -18.74
C ARG A 341 14.71 -13.49 -20.23
N ILE A 342 15.82 -12.86 -20.62
CA ILE A 342 16.28 -12.85 -22.01
C ILE A 342 16.53 -14.28 -22.52
N ASP A 343 17.13 -15.12 -21.68
CA ASP A 343 17.49 -16.49 -22.03
C ASP A 343 16.31 -17.47 -22.02
N SER A 344 15.18 -17.08 -21.41
CA SER A 344 13.95 -17.88 -21.40
C SER A 344 13.33 -18.11 -22.79
N ALA A 345 13.63 -17.23 -23.76
CA ALA A 345 13.21 -17.37 -25.15
C ALA A 345 14.44 -17.43 -26.09
N PRO A 346 15.09 -18.60 -26.22
CA PRO A 346 16.23 -18.77 -27.11
C PRO A 346 15.76 -18.71 -28.56
N LEU A 347 16.39 -17.86 -29.37
CA LEU A 347 16.19 -17.84 -30.82
C LEU A 347 16.87 -19.07 -31.43
N LYS A 348 16.15 -20.18 -31.58
CA LYS A 348 16.71 -21.43 -32.16
C LYS A 348 16.95 -21.36 -33.67
N GLY A 349 16.64 -20.21 -34.29
CA GLY A 349 16.75 -20.03 -35.74
C GLY A 349 15.77 -20.89 -36.55
N SER A 350 14.65 -21.32 -35.94
CA SER A 350 13.66 -22.20 -36.57
C SER A 350 13.15 -21.65 -37.90
N TRP A 351 12.89 -20.34 -37.98
CA TRP A 351 12.52 -19.66 -39.23
C TRP A 351 13.62 -19.78 -40.29
N TYR A 352 14.87 -19.51 -39.92
CA TYR A 352 16.00 -19.56 -40.85
C TYR A 352 16.21 -20.99 -41.37
N ALA A 353 16.18 -21.98 -40.47
CA ALA A 353 16.30 -23.39 -40.81
C ALA A 353 15.18 -23.87 -41.72
N THR A 354 13.92 -23.48 -41.43
CA THR A 354 12.77 -23.82 -42.27
C THR A 354 12.93 -23.23 -43.67
N ARG A 355 13.32 -21.96 -43.77
CA ARG A 355 13.55 -21.27 -45.05
C ARG A 355 14.69 -21.93 -45.84
N ASP A 356 15.78 -22.26 -45.17
CA ASP A 356 16.93 -22.92 -45.78
C ASP A 356 16.57 -24.31 -46.32
N GLN A 357 15.84 -25.11 -45.54
CA GLN A 357 15.35 -26.43 -45.98
C GLN A 357 14.38 -26.33 -47.17
N LEU A 358 13.49 -25.33 -47.17
CA LEU A 358 12.59 -25.06 -48.30
C LEU A 358 13.38 -24.64 -49.55
N GLN A 359 14.39 -23.80 -49.40
CA GLN A 359 15.25 -23.37 -50.50
C GLN A 359 16.01 -24.55 -51.09
N GLN A 360 16.63 -25.39 -50.24
CA GLN A 360 17.33 -26.60 -50.67
C GLN A 360 16.42 -27.59 -51.39
N LEU A 361 15.17 -27.74 -50.93
CA LEU A 361 14.18 -28.57 -51.61
C LEU A 361 13.83 -28.01 -52.99
N SER A 362 13.60 -26.69 -53.09
CA SER A 362 13.32 -25.99 -54.35
C SER A 362 14.48 -26.13 -55.35
N ASP A 363 15.71 -25.88 -54.90
CA ASP A 363 16.91 -25.97 -55.75
C ASP A 363 17.14 -27.40 -56.25
N LYS A 364 16.89 -28.41 -55.41
CA LYS A 364 16.94 -29.82 -55.82
C LYS A 364 15.86 -30.14 -56.85
N ILE A 365 14.64 -29.64 -56.67
CA ILE A 365 13.55 -29.85 -57.64
C ILE A 365 13.95 -29.30 -59.02
N LEU A 366 14.47 -28.07 -59.06
CA LEU A 366 14.94 -27.43 -60.28
C LEU A 366 16.11 -28.20 -60.94
N LEU A 367 17.06 -28.69 -60.13
CA LEU A 367 18.17 -29.49 -60.63
C LEU A 367 17.65 -30.79 -61.29
N GLN A 368 16.68 -31.43 -60.66
CA GLN A 368 16.18 -32.72 -61.12
C GLN A 368 15.27 -32.61 -62.35
N GLU A 369 14.56 -31.50 -62.48
CA GLU A 369 13.87 -31.13 -63.72
C GLU A 369 14.86 -30.97 -64.89
N ARG A 370 15.98 -30.24 -64.66
CA ARG A 370 17.03 -30.04 -65.69
C ARG A 370 17.69 -31.34 -66.13
N THR A 371 17.90 -32.28 -65.21
CA THR A 371 18.53 -33.59 -65.50
C THR A 371 17.53 -34.65 -65.97
N ARG A 372 16.22 -34.33 -66.07
CA ARG A 372 15.11 -35.28 -66.31
C ARG A 372 15.10 -36.45 -65.32
N GLY A 373 15.59 -36.23 -64.09
CA GLY A 373 15.50 -37.21 -63.02
C GLY A 373 14.11 -37.27 -62.40
N SER A 374 13.84 -38.31 -61.60
CA SER A 374 12.62 -38.41 -60.79
C SER A 374 12.93 -38.34 -59.30
N PHE A 375 11.94 -37.95 -58.50
CA PHE A 375 11.98 -38.07 -57.05
C PHE A 375 11.20 -39.30 -56.60
N THR A 376 11.71 -39.97 -55.55
CA THR A 376 10.91 -40.97 -54.85
C THR A 376 9.89 -40.29 -53.95
N LEU A 377 8.70 -40.89 -53.83
CA LEU A 377 7.68 -40.43 -52.89
C LEU A 377 8.22 -40.40 -51.44
N SER A 378 9.10 -41.35 -51.10
CA SER A 378 9.75 -41.41 -49.79
C SER A 378 10.63 -40.19 -49.53
N TYR A 379 11.40 -39.72 -50.53
CA TYR A 379 12.25 -38.55 -50.37
C TYR A 379 11.42 -37.29 -50.08
N LEU A 380 10.37 -37.05 -50.87
CA LEU A 380 9.49 -35.89 -50.67
C LEU A 380 8.80 -35.93 -49.31
N LYS A 381 8.35 -37.11 -48.87
CA LYS A 381 7.75 -37.29 -47.54
C LYS A 381 8.74 -36.93 -46.43
N THR A 382 9.99 -37.38 -46.53
CA THR A 382 11.04 -37.06 -45.56
C THR A 382 11.33 -35.56 -45.55
N ALA A 383 11.52 -34.94 -46.71
CA ALA A 383 11.80 -33.51 -46.81
C ALA A 383 10.67 -32.64 -46.21
N ILE A 384 9.41 -32.96 -46.53
CA ILE A 384 8.24 -32.27 -45.96
C ILE A 384 8.19 -32.46 -44.44
N HIS A 385 8.43 -33.68 -43.95
CA HIS A 385 8.42 -33.96 -42.53
C HIS A 385 9.54 -33.21 -41.79
N ASP A 386 10.72 -33.07 -42.39
CA ASP A 386 11.84 -32.32 -41.81
C ASP A 386 11.55 -30.82 -41.76
N ILE A 387 10.93 -30.26 -42.80
CA ILE A 387 10.45 -28.86 -42.83
C ILE A 387 9.36 -28.63 -41.77
N GLN A 388 8.39 -29.55 -41.64
CA GLN A 388 7.36 -29.43 -40.61
C GLN A 388 7.94 -29.51 -39.20
N ARG A 389 8.92 -30.40 -38.99
CA ARG A 389 9.61 -30.54 -37.70
C ARG A 389 10.41 -29.29 -37.35
N SER A 390 11.14 -28.70 -38.30
CA SER A 390 11.90 -27.47 -38.06
C SER A 390 10.99 -26.27 -37.81
N HIS A 391 9.91 -26.14 -38.59
CA HIS A 391 8.92 -25.09 -38.42
C HIS A 391 8.19 -25.16 -37.08
N GLY A 392 7.81 -26.36 -36.63
CA GLY A 392 7.12 -26.59 -35.36
C GLY A 392 8.01 -26.65 -34.12
N SER A 393 9.34 -26.46 -34.27
CA SER A 393 10.28 -26.55 -33.15
C SER A 393 10.14 -25.41 -32.12
N GLU A 394 9.53 -24.30 -32.53
CA GLU A 394 9.28 -23.13 -31.69
C GLU A 394 8.08 -22.34 -32.23
N VAL A 395 7.17 -21.93 -31.35
CA VAL A 395 6.03 -21.09 -31.74
C VAL A 395 6.48 -19.63 -31.74
N PRO A 396 6.44 -18.92 -32.89
CA PRO A 396 6.84 -17.52 -32.95
C PRO A 396 5.82 -16.61 -32.27
N LEU A 397 6.25 -15.41 -31.87
CA LEU A 397 5.41 -14.45 -31.16
C LEU A 397 4.18 -14.05 -31.97
N GLU A 398 4.34 -13.92 -33.28
CA GLU A 398 3.28 -13.61 -34.24
C GLU A 398 2.16 -14.66 -34.22
N GLU A 399 2.51 -15.95 -34.09
CA GLU A 399 1.52 -17.03 -33.97
C GLU A 399 0.83 -17.02 -32.60
N MET A 400 1.55 -16.68 -31.53
CA MET A 400 0.94 -16.49 -30.20
C MET A 400 -0.07 -15.33 -30.20
N LEU A 401 0.25 -14.22 -30.89
CA LEU A 401 -0.67 -13.09 -31.08
C LEU A 401 -1.87 -13.46 -31.96
N ARG A 402 -1.66 -14.28 -32.99
CA ARG A 402 -2.76 -14.83 -33.80
C ARG A 402 -3.68 -15.73 -32.96
N GLN A 403 -3.14 -16.53 -32.05
CA GLN A 403 -3.95 -17.32 -31.12
C GLN A 403 -4.74 -16.41 -30.17
N LEU A 404 -4.12 -15.36 -29.65
CA LEU A 404 -4.79 -14.37 -28.81
C LEU A 404 -5.93 -13.66 -29.55
N SER A 405 -5.74 -13.30 -30.82
CA SER A 405 -6.78 -12.64 -31.63
C SER A 405 -8.00 -13.53 -31.86
N VAL A 406 -7.83 -14.85 -31.92
CA VAL A 406 -8.94 -15.81 -32.00
C VAL A 406 -9.80 -15.78 -30.73
N TYR A 407 -9.20 -15.67 -29.55
CA TYR A 407 -9.96 -15.52 -28.29
C TYR A 407 -10.66 -14.17 -28.24
N ALA A 408 -9.97 -13.09 -28.62
CA ALA A 408 -10.54 -11.75 -28.67
C ALA A 408 -11.76 -11.66 -29.62
N ALA A 409 -11.68 -12.30 -30.80
CA ALA A 409 -12.78 -12.33 -31.77
C ALA A 409 -14.01 -13.11 -31.27
N LYS A 410 -13.80 -14.10 -30.39
CA LYS A 410 -14.88 -14.90 -29.78
C LYS A 410 -15.47 -14.26 -28.52
N GLY A 411 -14.81 -13.24 -27.95
CA GLY A 411 -15.16 -12.67 -26.65
C GLY A 411 -14.82 -13.56 -25.46
N ASP A 412 -14.00 -14.59 -25.67
CA ASP A 412 -13.58 -15.53 -24.64
C ASP A 412 -12.40 -14.99 -23.83
N SER A 413 -12.31 -15.37 -22.56
CA SER A 413 -11.11 -15.08 -21.75
C SER A 413 -9.93 -15.93 -22.22
N ALA A 414 -8.84 -15.26 -22.60
CA ALA A 414 -7.62 -15.94 -23.03
C ALA A 414 -6.98 -16.71 -21.85
N PRO A 415 -6.39 -17.90 -22.09
CA PRO A 415 -5.70 -18.65 -21.05
C PRO A 415 -4.55 -17.84 -20.43
N PRO A 416 -4.41 -17.83 -19.08
CA PRO A 416 -3.36 -17.03 -18.42
C PRO A 416 -1.94 -17.47 -18.81
N VAL A 417 -1.76 -18.74 -19.19
CA VAL A 417 -0.49 -19.27 -19.69
C VAL A 417 -0.10 -18.65 -21.04
N LEU A 418 -1.07 -18.41 -21.93
CA LEU A 418 -0.82 -17.77 -23.22
C LEU A 418 -0.42 -16.31 -23.04
N LEU A 419 -1.15 -15.57 -22.20
CA LEU A 419 -0.85 -14.17 -21.90
C LEU A 419 0.55 -14.03 -21.29
N LYS A 420 0.86 -14.83 -20.27
CA LYS A 420 2.19 -14.84 -19.66
C LYS A 420 3.29 -15.20 -20.67
N GLY A 421 3.05 -16.20 -21.53
CA GLY A 421 4.00 -16.59 -22.56
C GLY A 421 4.29 -15.47 -23.57
N ILE A 422 3.26 -14.70 -23.94
CA ILE A 422 3.39 -13.53 -24.82
C ILE A 422 4.24 -12.46 -24.13
N ASP A 423 3.93 -12.13 -22.88
CA ASP A 423 4.66 -11.12 -22.11
C ASP A 423 6.14 -11.51 -21.92
N ASP A 424 6.40 -12.76 -21.54
CA ASP A 424 7.76 -13.29 -21.37
C ASP A 424 8.54 -13.21 -22.69
N ARG A 425 7.89 -13.55 -23.82
CA ARG A 425 8.51 -13.50 -25.15
C ARG A 425 8.81 -12.08 -25.62
N PHE A 426 7.90 -11.13 -25.43
CA PHE A 426 8.15 -9.71 -25.72
C PHE A 426 9.32 -9.19 -24.91
N ASN A 427 9.33 -9.42 -23.60
CA ASN A 427 10.39 -8.96 -22.72
C ASN A 427 11.75 -9.54 -23.10
N ALA A 428 11.80 -10.83 -23.44
CA ALA A 428 13.02 -11.48 -23.88
C ALA A 428 13.55 -10.89 -25.20
N LEU A 429 12.68 -10.70 -26.21
CA LEU A 429 13.06 -10.11 -27.50
C LEU A 429 13.50 -8.65 -27.37
N LEU A 430 12.79 -7.85 -26.58
CA LEU A 430 13.16 -6.46 -26.31
C LEU A 430 14.52 -6.37 -25.61
N GLY A 431 14.79 -7.24 -24.63
CA GLY A 431 16.08 -7.28 -23.97
C GLY A 431 17.23 -7.73 -24.87
N ARG A 432 16.98 -8.66 -25.79
CA ARG A 432 17.96 -9.01 -26.85
C ARG A 432 18.22 -7.83 -27.78
N TYR A 433 17.16 -7.14 -28.20
CA TYR A 433 17.26 -5.97 -29.05
C TYR A 433 18.08 -4.86 -28.37
N ASP A 434 17.83 -4.57 -27.09
CA ASP A 434 18.61 -3.59 -26.32
C ASP A 434 20.09 -3.98 -26.26
N ARG A 435 20.42 -5.22 -25.88
CA ARG A 435 21.79 -5.73 -25.83
C ARG A 435 22.52 -5.59 -27.16
N LEU A 436 21.91 -6.08 -28.24
CA LEU A 436 22.49 -6.00 -29.58
C LEU A 436 22.68 -4.54 -30.01
N SER A 437 21.71 -3.68 -29.71
CA SER A 437 21.82 -2.25 -29.99
C SER A 437 22.97 -1.60 -29.23
N GLN A 438 23.22 -1.98 -27.97
CA GLN A 438 24.37 -1.48 -27.21
C GLN A 438 25.67 -2.00 -27.79
N THR A 439 25.79 -3.30 -28.07
CA THR A 439 27.01 -3.87 -28.66
C THR A 439 27.38 -3.18 -29.98
N ILE A 440 26.40 -2.94 -30.85
CA ILE A 440 26.63 -2.23 -32.12
C ILE A 440 27.09 -0.78 -31.87
N LYS A 441 26.51 -0.09 -30.88
CA LYS A 441 26.90 1.28 -30.52
C LYS A 441 28.31 1.33 -29.95
N ASP A 442 28.65 0.44 -29.03
CA ASP A 442 29.98 0.34 -28.42
C ASP A 442 31.06 0.05 -29.48
N GLN A 443 30.75 -0.81 -30.46
CA GLN A 443 31.62 -1.10 -31.61
C GLN A 443 31.78 0.08 -32.59
N ALA A 444 30.82 1.00 -32.61
CA ALA A 444 30.91 2.22 -33.43
C ALA A 444 31.75 3.30 -32.73
N ASP A 445 31.63 3.41 -31.41
CA ASP A 445 32.35 4.40 -30.60
C ASP A 445 33.82 4.01 -30.35
N ASN A 446 34.19 2.73 -30.53
CA ASN A 446 35.55 2.23 -30.30
C ASN A 446 36.11 1.43 -31.49
N PRO A 447 36.57 2.09 -32.58
CA PRO A 447 36.98 1.42 -33.82
C PRO A 447 38.29 0.62 -33.74
N ALA A 448 39.05 0.73 -32.64
CA ALA A 448 40.32 0.03 -32.44
C ALA A 448 40.16 -1.50 -32.33
N ASP A 449 38.99 -1.99 -31.90
CA ASP A 449 38.74 -3.42 -31.70
C ASP A 449 38.42 -4.17 -33.02
N ARG A 450 38.14 -3.44 -34.12
CA ARG A 450 37.95 -4.06 -35.46
C ARG A 450 39.21 -4.72 -36.01
N GLN A 451 40.40 -4.26 -35.60
CA GLN A 451 41.66 -4.79 -36.14
C GLN A 451 42.08 -6.11 -35.49
N ILE A 452 41.63 -6.39 -34.25
CA ILE A 452 42.05 -7.59 -33.52
C ILE A 452 41.22 -8.81 -33.98
N GLN A 453 39.90 -8.67 -34.16
CA GLN A 453 39.06 -9.79 -34.64
C GLN A 453 39.30 -10.16 -36.12
N HIS A 454 39.70 -9.22 -36.98
CA HIS A 454 40.06 -9.55 -38.36
C HIS A 454 41.39 -10.30 -38.49
N HIS A 455 42.28 -10.24 -37.49
CA HIS A 455 43.54 -11.02 -37.50
C HIS A 455 43.38 -12.42 -36.89
N GLU A 456 42.39 -12.67 -36.04
CA GLU A 456 42.18 -14.00 -35.43
C GLU A 456 41.44 -15.00 -36.34
N HIS A 457 40.77 -14.52 -37.40
CA HIS A 457 40.15 -15.37 -38.42
C HIS A 457 40.98 -15.57 -39.69
N ALA A 458 42.23 -15.11 -39.72
CA ALA A 458 43.18 -15.45 -40.78
C ALA A 458 43.83 -16.82 -40.48
N VAL A 459 43.10 -17.85 -40.89
CA VAL A 459 43.50 -19.26 -41.08
C VAL A 459 45.02 -19.47 -41.20
N THR A 460 45.58 -20.25 -40.27
CA THR A 460 46.82 -21.00 -40.44
C THR A 460 46.62 -22.05 -41.55
N PRO A 461 47.44 -22.08 -42.61
CA PRO A 461 47.47 -23.20 -43.53
C PRO A 461 48.41 -24.24 -42.93
N ASP A 462 47.87 -25.25 -42.25
CA ASP A 462 48.67 -26.42 -41.89
C ASP A 462 48.53 -27.47 -42.99
N GLY A 463 49.65 -27.72 -43.67
CA GLY A 463 49.80 -28.71 -44.71
C GLY A 463 50.40 -29.99 -44.15
N GLY A 464 49.91 -31.12 -44.65
CA GLY A 464 50.66 -32.38 -44.74
C GLY A 464 50.76 -33.20 -43.45
N HIS A 465 50.01 -34.30 -43.39
CA HIS A 465 50.51 -35.62 -43.82
C HIS A 465 49.38 -36.62 -44.03
#